data_AF-A0A383WIP1-F1
#
_entry.id   AF-A0A383WIP1-F1
#
_cell.length_a   1.000
_cell.length_b   1.000
_cell.length_c   1.000
_cell.angle_alpha   90.00
_cell.angle_beta   90.00
_cell.angle_gamma   90.00
#
_symmetry.space_group_name_H-M   'P 1'
#
loop_
_entity.id
_entity.type
_entity.pdbx_description
1 polymer ?
#
loop_
_entity_poly.entity_id
_entity_poly.type
_entity_poly.pdbx_seq_one_letter_code
_entity_poly.pdbx_strand_id
1 'polypeptide(L)'
;MCSSQTLAGSCLMETNSDGFEATTAQLYSQASIQGDDGDSFCAFLADVDACTPEQQSLAGSLESTGPAATYLACTEMIRIQRDNEQPTKQHPAVASAASSDSGSGSLVDAGSRAVVVSWLVEVAEEFGLQQESLHTAVALLDRFLAGAAGVPRCVLQLVAVGCVFLATKQLEVRPPSVEQLVAVAAHSFSAPDLLRVERLLLDALEFRLAPPTPYGCLHLLTQATLAAMAMASTDQQQQPCAHPAAAAAAAAAASCGPCPPMERVVSLAMFLTELALLDADCAALPGSTLATAALLLAHTTLAGHCGAWPLLLAVAGMSAQQAQPAVAALARLHAAAAAPGSGQLAELLLPLKAKFGQDCWCRVAAEVAPLELQQQAAGQAPVQQQQQHMW
;
A
#
# COMPACT_ATOMS: atom_id res chain seq x y z
N MET A 1 23.28 -3.66 26.18
CA MET A 1 24.26 -2.69 25.65
C MET A 1 24.50 -3.04 24.19
N CYS A 2 23.69 -2.48 23.30
CA CYS A 2 23.96 -2.45 21.87
C CYS A 2 23.51 -1.06 21.41
N SER A 3 24.48 -0.20 21.17
CA SER A 3 24.28 1.16 20.67
C SER A 3 24.10 1.07 19.18
N SER A 4 22.86 1.17 18.69
CA SER A 4 22.58 1.30 17.26
C SER A 4 22.66 2.77 16.89
N GLN A 5 23.69 3.12 16.14
CA GLN A 5 23.85 4.41 15.51
C GLN A 5 22.72 4.60 14.49
N THR A 6 21.89 5.62 14.72
CA THR A 6 20.85 6.11 13.79
C THR A 6 21.53 6.72 12.55
N LEU A 7 21.95 5.88 11.62
CA LEU A 7 22.58 6.28 10.35
C LEU A 7 21.51 6.57 9.28
N ALA A 8 20.77 7.67 9.45
CA ALA A 8 19.98 8.32 8.38
C ALA A 8 19.43 9.72 8.78
N GLY A 9 19.48 10.11 10.06
CA GLY A 9 18.91 11.38 10.53
C GLY A 9 19.72 12.64 10.21
N SER A 10 20.91 12.53 9.62
CA SER A 10 21.84 13.67 9.49
C SER A 10 21.69 14.52 8.23
N CYS A 11 20.72 14.23 7.34
CA CYS A 11 20.59 14.93 6.05
C CYS A 11 19.32 15.80 5.89
N LEU A 12 18.59 16.04 6.98
CA LEU A 12 17.52 17.06 7.03
C LEU A 12 18.02 18.20 7.92
N MET A 13 18.81 19.09 7.31
CA MET A 13 19.49 20.21 7.94
C MET A 13 18.54 21.13 8.73
N GLU A 14 19.13 21.65 9.82
CA GLU A 14 18.70 22.69 10.74
C GLU A 14 17.64 23.66 10.21
N THR A 15 16.51 23.77 10.91
CA THR A 15 15.55 24.87 10.72
C THR A 15 15.34 25.62 12.03
N ASN A 16 15.63 26.93 11.99
CA ASN A 16 15.25 27.90 13.01
C ASN A 16 13.74 27.82 13.29
N SER A 17 13.36 27.80 14.57
CA SER A 17 11.98 27.73 15.07
C SER A 17 11.02 28.75 14.43
N ASP A 18 11.53 29.91 14.05
CA ASP A 18 10.73 31.04 13.59
C ASP A 18 10.22 30.87 12.14
N GLY A 19 10.88 30.06 11.32
CA GLY A 19 10.42 29.76 9.95
C GLY A 19 9.29 28.73 9.90
N PHE A 20 9.15 27.93 10.97
CA PHE A 20 8.21 26.82 11.05
C PHE A 20 6.78 27.29 11.41
N GLU A 21 6.64 28.26 12.31
CA GLU A 21 5.34 28.88 12.63
C GLU A 21 4.75 29.63 11.43
N ALA A 22 5.58 30.33 10.66
CA ALA A 22 5.13 31.02 9.44
C ALA A 22 4.64 30.03 8.36
N THR A 23 5.32 28.89 8.22
CA THR A 23 4.99 27.86 7.23
C THR A 23 3.73 27.10 7.60
N THR A 24 3.55 26.76 8.87
CA THR A 24 2.31 26.14 9.37
C THR A 24 1.13 27.09 9.28
N ALA A 25 1.31 28.38 9.61
CA ALA A 25 0.27 29.40 9.40
C ALA A 25 -0.11 29.56 7.92
N GLN A 26 0.85 29.42 7.00
CA GLN A 26 0.59 29.47 5.56
C GLN A 26 -0.27 28.27 5.10
N LEU A 27 0.01 27.04 5.59
CA LEU A 27 -0.85 25.87 5.34
C LEU A 27 -2.25 26.05 5.94
N TYR A 28 -2.37 26.64 7.13
CA TYR A 28 -3.67 26.97 7.75
C TYR A 28 -4.49 27.98 6.93
N SER A 29 -3.85 29.01 6.37
CA SER A 29 -4.55 30.02 5.55
C SER A 29 -5.04 29.49 4.20
N GLN A 30 -4.43 28.41 3.69
CA GLN A 30 -4.84 27.76 2.44
C GLN A 30 -5.93 26.70 2.64
N ALA A 31 -6.04 26.10 3.83
CA ALA A 31 -7.02 25.07 4.16
C ALA A 31 -8.38 25.64 4.63
N SER A 32 -8.54 26.95 4.75
CA SER A 32 -9.79 27.57 5.22
C SER A 32 -10.87 27.54 4.12
N ILE A 33 -11.62 26.46 4.07
CA ILE A 33 -12.94 26.42 3.43
C ILE A 33 -13.95 27.02 4.41
N GLN A 34 -14.71 28.02 3.94
CA GLN A 34 -15.77 28.68 4.70
C GLN A 34 -16.75 27.64 5.23
N GLY A 35 -16.90 27.57 6.56
CA GLY A 35 -17.82 26.67 7.22
C GLY A 35 -19.28 27.04 6.92
N ASP A 36 -20.11 26.01 6.78
CA ASP A 36 -21.56 26.15 6.82
C ASP A 36 -22.16 25.01 7.69
N ASP A 37 -22.80 25.47 8.77
CA ASP A 37 -23.82 24.89 9.64
C ASP A 37 -23.79 23.40 10.06
N GLY A 38 -23.56 23.22 11.37
CA GLY A 38 -23.58 21.96 12.12
C GLY A 38 -24.94 21.23 12.23
N ASP A 39 -25.93 21.59 11.40
CA ASP A 39 -27.23 20.91 11.34
C ASP A 39 -27.22 19.68 10.40
N SER A 40 -26.21 19.52 9.54
CA SER A 40 -26.10 18.38 8.61
C SER A 40 -25.63 17.07 9.27
N PHE A 41 -24.95 17.13 10.42
CA PHE A 41 -24.34 15.95 11.06
C PHE A 41 -25.37 15.08 11.79
N CYS A 42 -26.39 15.70 12.39
CA CYS A 42 -27.50 14.99 13.02
C CYS A 42 -28.42 14.31 12.00
N ALA A 43 -28.55 14.88 10.79
CA ALA A 43 -29.30 14.26 9.70
C ALA A 43 -28.56 13.03 9.12
N PHE A 44 -27.23 13.08 9.04
CA PHE A 44 -26.41 11.95 8.59
C PHE A 44 -26.49 10.75 9.54
N LEU A 45 -26.46 10.97 10.86
CA LEU A 45 -26.57 9.89 11.84
C LEU A 45 -27.95 9.22 11.85
N ALA A 46 -29.02 9.95 11.49
CA ALA A 46 -30.36 9.39 11.37
C ALA A 46 -30.53 8.46 10.15
N ASP A 47 -29.72 8.66 9.10
CA ASP A 47 -29.74 7.84 7.88
C ASP A 47 -28.92 6.54 8.05
N VAL A 48 -27.90 6.55 8.93
CA VAL A 48 -27.09 5.36 9.26
C VAL A 48 -27.90 4.27 9.98
N ASP A 49 -28.95 4.64 10.72
CA ASP A 49 -29.84 3.70 11.40
C ASP A 49 -30.99 3.16 10.50
N ALA A 50 -31.13 3.66 9.27
CA ALA A 50 -32.14 3.20 8.33
C ALA A 50 -31.64 2.00 7.50
N CYS A 51 -31.43 0.86 8.16
CA CYS A 51 -31.18 -0.40 7.47
C CYS A 51 -32.42 -0.77 6.64
N THR A 52 -32.31 -0.75 5.31
CA THR A 52 -33.42 -1.12 4.42
C THR A 52 -33.74 -2.62 4.53
N PRO A 53 -34.99 -3.05 4.32
CA PRO A 53 -35.39 -4.46 4.44
C PRO A 53 -34.62 -5.41 3.50
N GLU A 54 -34.10 -4.90 2.38
CA GLU A 54 -33.26 -5.68 1.44
C GLU A 54 -31.88 -6.02 2.03
N GLN A 55 -31.25 -5.11 2.80
CA GLN A 55 -29.95 -5.34 3.44
C GLN A 55 -30.03 -6.37 4.58
N GLN A 56 -31.17 -6.44 5.29
CA GLN A 56 -31.41 -7.46 6.32
C GLN A 56 -31.53 -8.88 5.73
N SER A 57 -32.00 -9.02 4.48
CA SER A 57 -32.04 -10.33 3.81
C SER A 57 -30.65 -10.83 3.38
N LEU A 58 -29.73 -9.91 3.05
CA LEU A 58 -28.33 -10.22 2.75
C LEU A 58 -27.56 -10.61 4.02
N ALA A 59 -27.77 -9.88 5.12
CA ALA A 59 -27.15 -10.17 6.41
C ALA A 59 -27.52 -11.57 6.95
N GLY A 60 -28.77 -12.00 6.76
CA GLY A 60 -29.22 -13.36 7.13
C GLY A 60 -28.58 -14.50 6.32
N SER A 61 -27.94 -14.20 5.17
CA SER A 61 -27.23 -15.19 4.34
C SER A 61 -25.73 -15.30 4.70
N LEU A 62 -25.18 -14.33 5.44
CA LEU A 62 -23.77 -14.24 5.83
C LEU A 62 -23.42 -15.02 7.10
N GLU A 63 -24.40 -15.65 7.77
CA GLU A 63 -24.16 -16.53 8.94
C GLU A 63 -23.58 -17.92 8.56
N SER A 64 -23.35 -18.18 7.28
CA SER A 64 -22.72 -19.43 6.84
C SER A 64 -21.21 -19.37 7.12
N THR A 65 -20.72 -20.19 8.04
CA THR A 65 -19.28 -20.38 8.24
C THR A 65 -18.78 -21.38 7.20
N GLY A 66 -17.97 -20.91 6.23
CA GLY A 66 -17.39 -21.80 5.23
C GLY A 66 -16.75 -21.08 4.04
N PRO A 67 -16.03 -21.82 3.17
CA PRO A 67 -15.29 -21.24 2.05
C PRO A 67 -16.14 -20.39 1.10
N ALA A 68 -17.37 -20.81 0.81
CA ALA A 68 -18.26 -20.04 -0.07
C ALA A 68 -18.64 -18.68 0.52
N ALA A 69 -18.93 -18.62 1.82
CA ALA A 69 -19.26 -17.38 2.50
C ALA A 69 -18.06 -16.43 2.58
N THR A 70 -16.87 -16.97 2.91
CA THR A 70 -15.62 -16.20 2.90
C THR A 70 -15.34 -15.62 1.51
N TYR A 71 -15.51 -16.42 0.45
CA TYR A 71 -15.34 -15.96 -0.92
C TYR A 71 -16.30 -14.80 -1.26
N LEU A 72 -17.60 -14.95 -0.97
CA LEU A 72 -18.60 -13.92 -1.25
C LEU A 72 -18.33 -12.64 -0.44
N ALA A 73 -18.04 -12.75 0.84
CA ALA A 73 -17.73 -11.61 1.69
C ALA A 73 -16.48 -10.87 1.22
N CYS A 74 -15.41 -11.59 0.88
CA CYS A 74 -14.17 -10.98 0.41
C CYS A 74 -14.34 -10.31 -0.96
N THR A 75 -15.00 -10.98 -1.91
CA THR A 75 -15.22 -10.40 -3.25
C THR A 75 -16.11 -9.17 -3.20
N GLU A 76 -17.11 -9.13 -2.32
CA GLU A 76 -17.93 -7.95 -2.12
C GLU A 76 -17.15 -6.82 -1.43
N MET A 77 -16.32 -7.11 -0.43
CA MET A 77 -15.43 -6.10 0.16
C MET A 77 -14.42 -5.53 -0.85
N ILE A 78 -13.86 -6.38 -1.73
CA ILE A 78 -12.97 -5.93 -2.81
C ILE A 78 -13.73 -5.01 -3.78
N ARG A 79 -14.98 -5.34 -4.11
CA ARG A 79 -15.84 -4.50 -4.95
C ARG A 79 -16.09 -3.13 -4.30
N ILE A 80 -16.48 -3.10 -3.02
CA ILE A 80 -16.71 -1.88 -2.25
C ILE A 80 -15.44 -1.03 -2.15
N GLN A 81 -14.30 -1.66 -1.85
CA GLN A 81 -13.01 -0.95 -1.78
C GLN A 81 -12.69 -0.29 -3.12
N ARG A 82 -12.88 -0.98 -4.24
CA ARG A 82 -12.66 -0.42 -5.57
C ARG A 82 -13.60 0.74 -5.90
N ASP A 83 -14.86 0.66 -5.52
CA ASP A 83 -15.82 1.76 -5.70
C ASP A 83 -15.40 3.00 -4.88
N ASN A 84 -14.73 2.78 -3.74
CA ASN A 84 -14.20 3.82 -2.86
C ASN A 84 -12.79 4.31 -3.24
N GLU A 85 -12.13 3.70 -4.22
CA GLU A 85 -10.84 4.16 -4.73
C GLU A 85 -11.04 5.46 -5.50
N GLN A 86 -10.73 6.58 -4.85
CA GLN A 86 -10.63 7.83 -5.58
C GLN A 86 -9.33 7.86 -6.37
N PRO A 87 -9.34 8.25 -7.66
CA PRO A 87 -8.10 8.48 -8.39
C PRO A 87 -7.35 9.62 -7.70
N THR A 88 -6.20 9.33 -7.10
CA THR A 88 -5.32 10.34 -6.51
C THR A 88 -4.88 11.27 -7.63
N LYS A 89 -5.36 12.52 -7.63
CA LYS A 89 -4.91 13.52 -8.60
C LYS A 89 -3.42 13.77 -8.37
N GLN A 90 -2.59 13.57 -9.39
CA GLN A 90 -1.18 13.93 -9.32
C GLN A 90 -1.06 15.45 -9.13
N HIS A 91 -0.27 15.90 -8.15
CA HIS A 91 0.09 17.30 -8.06
C HIS A 91 1.11 17.64 -9.17
N PRO A 92 0.92 18.73 -9.96
CA PRO A 92 1.80 19.06 -11.09
C PRO A 92 3.27 19.34 -10.70
N ALA A 93 3.59 19.52 -9.41
CA ALA A 93 4.95 19.67 -8.91
C ALA A 93 5.71 18.34 -8.66
N VAL A 94 5.03 17.19 -8.70
CA VAL A 94 5.65 15.85 -8.55
C VAL A 94 6.08 15.27 -9.91
N ALA A 95 5.59 15.84 -11.01
CA ALA A 95 6.10 15.56 -12.35
C ALA A 95 7.49 16.19 -12.52
N SER A 96 8.47 15.39 -12.95
CA SER A 96 9.90 15.69 -13.01
C SER A 96 10.27 17.14 -13.35
N ALA A 97 10.54 17.95 -12.32
CA ALA A 97 11.17 19.25 -12.49
C ALA A 97 12.70 19.04 -12.63
N ALA A 98 13.14 18.71 -13.84
CA ALA A 98 14.50 18.97 -14.25
C ALA A 98 14.67 20.49 -14.44
N SER A 99 14.88 21.22 -13.34
CA SER A 99 15.40 22.59 -13.42
C SER A 99 16.18 22.93 -12.15
N SER A 100 17.47 23.12 -12.36
CA SER A 100 18.39 23.77 -11.45
C SER A 100 17.95 25.20 -11.17
N ASP A 101 17.53 25.51 -9.95
CA ASP A 101 17.73 26.86 -9.41
C ASP A 101 17.94 26.83 -7.88
N SER A 102 18.88 27.66 -7.43
CA SER A 102 19.44 27.65 -6.08
C SER A 102 18.82 28.75 -5.24
N GLY A 103 18.14 28.38 -4.14
CA GLY A 103 17.93 29.24 -2.98
C GLY A 103 16.54 29.84 -2.78
N SER A 104 15.63 29.06 -2.15
CA SER A 104 14.54 29.49 -1.24
C SER A 104 13.53 28.35 -1.12
N GLY A 105 13.42 27.72 0.06
CA GLY A 105 12.41 26.71 0.42
C GLY A 105 12.05 25.66 -0.64
N SER A 106 12.87 24.62 -0.80
CA SER A 106 12.53 23.49 -1.69
C SER A 106 11.14 22.94 -1.34
N LEU A 107 10.23 22.89 -2.33
CA LEU A 107 8.94 22.22 -2.22
C LEU A 107 9.12 20.70 -2.19
N VAL A 108 8.09 19.98 -1.76
CA VAL A 108 8.04 18.51 -1.83
C VAL A 108 7.98 18.05 -3.28
N ASP A 109 8.81 17.07 -3.59
CA ASP A 109 8.94 16.40 -4.89
C ASP A 109 8.89 14.86 -4.72
N ALA A 110 8.91 14.11 -5.82
CA ALA A 110 8.88 12.64 -5.77
C ALA A 110 10.06 12.05 -4.98
N GLY A 111 11.24 12.67 -5.05
CA GLY A 111 12.45 12.20 -4.36
C GLY A 111 12.37 12.36 -2.85
N SER A 112 11.97 13.53 -2.35
CA SER A 112 11.78 13.77 -0.92
C SER A 112 10.62 12.95 -0.33
N ARG A 113 9.57 12.70 -1.12
CA ARG A 113 8.51 11.73 -0.77
C ARG A 113 9.08 10.32 -0.59
N ALA A 114 9.85 9.82 -1.55
CA ALA A 114 10.43 8.47 -1.45
C ALA A 114 11.34 8.32 -0.21
N VAL A 115 12.11 9.37 0.11
CA VAL A 115 12.93 9.44 1.34
C VAL A 115 12.08 9.34 2.60
N VAL A 116 11.01 10.13 2.72
CA VAL A 116 10.17 10.09 3.93
C VAL A 116 9.42 8.76 4.05
N VAL A 117 8.92 8.20 2.94
CA VAL A 117 8.22 6.90 2.96
C VAL A 117 9.17 5.75 3.32
N SER A 118 10.40 5.77 2.79
CA SER A 118 11.45 4.82 3.20
C SER A 118 11.71 4.88 4.70
N TRP A 119 11.77 6.09 5.26
CA TRP A 119 11.94 6.27 6.71
C TRP A 119 10.70 5.82 7.50
N LEU A 120 9.48 6.01 6.98
CA LEU A 120 8.26 5.51 7.63
C LEU A 120 8.25 3.98 7.77
N VAL A 121 8.92 3.24 6.88
CA VAL A 121 9.11 1.78 7.04
C VAL A 121 9.92 1.48 8.30
N GLU A 122 11.00 2.22 8.57
CA GLU A 122 11.78 2.08 9.81
C GLU A 122 10.95 2.44 11.05
N VAL A 123 10.19 3.53 10.98
CA VAL A 123 9.29 3.96 12.07
C VAL A 123 8.25 2.89 12.38
N ALA A 124 7.69 2.25 11.35
CA ALA A 124 6.73 1.18 11.52
C ALA A 124 7.36 -0.04 12.20
N GLU A 125 8.58 -0.43 11.84
CA GLU A 125 9.31 -1.53 12.49
C GLU A 125 9.70 -1.18 13.93
N GLU A 126 10.15 0.05 14.21
CA GLU A 126 10.54 0.51 15.56
C GLU A 126 9.36 0.43 16.56
N PHE A 127 8.15 0.78 16.11
CA PHE A 127 6.94 0.70 16.94
C PHE A 127 6.20 -0.64 16.82
N GLY A 128 6.63 -1.55 15.94
CA GLY A 128 5.96 -2.82 15.68
C GLY A 128 4.54 -2.65 15.14
N LEU A 129 4.32 -1.66 14.26
CA LEU A 129 3.01 -1.35 13.68
C LEU A 129 2.56 -2.45 12.71
N GLN A 130 1.24 -2.61 12.58
CA GLN A 130 0.66 -3.43 11.51
C GLN A 130 0.98 -2.82 10.13
N GLN A 131 1.08 -3.67 9.12
CA GLN A 131 1.32 -3.25 7.73
C GLN A 131 0.18 -2.34 7.23
N GLU A 132 -1.06 -2.61 7.65
CA GLU A 132 -2.22 -1.75 7.35
C GLU A 132 -2.01 -0.32 7.87
N SER A 133 -1.40 -0.16 9.05
CA SER A 133 -1.11 1.15 9.64
C SER A 133 -0.10 1.95 8.81
N LEU A 134 0.97 1.30 8.33
CA LEU A 134 1.94 1.92 7.43
C LEU A 134 1.29 2.31 6.09
N HIS A 135 0.57 1.37 5.46
CA HIS A 135 -0.10 1.61 4.19
C HIS A 135 -1.14 2.73 4.29
N THR A 136 -1.91 2.76 5.37
CA THR A 136 -2.88 3.83 5.63
C THR A 136 -2.17 5.16 5.84
N ALA A 137 -1.10 5.21 6.64
CA ALA A 137 -0.34 6.44 6.85
C ALA A 137 0.19 7.04 5.53
N VAL A 138 0.76 6.20 4.65
CA VAL A 138 1.24 6.65 3.33
C VAL A 138 0.08 7.10 2.44
N ALA A 139 -1.05 6.39 2.44
CA ALA A 139 -2.23 6.81 1.67
C ALA A 139 -2.81 8.15 2.15
N LEU A 140 -2.80 8.42 3.46
CA LEU A 140 -3.20 9.71 4.03
C LEU A 140 -2.20 10.82 3.64
N LEU A 141 -0.89 10.53 3.68
CA LEU A 141 0.15 11.46 3.25
C LEU A 141 -0.03 11.85 1.77
N ASP A 142 -0.21 10.86 0.89
CA ASP A 142 -0.36 11.09 -0.54
C ASP A 142 -1.62 11.90 -0.87
N ARG A 143 -2.74 11.58 -0.20
CA ARG A 143 -3.99 12.35 -0.36
C ARG A 143 -3.83 13.78 0.13
N PHE A 144 -3.13 14.00 1.25
CA PHE A 144 -2.83 15.33 1.74
C PHE A 144 -1.96 16.11 0.74
N LEU A 145 -0.88 15.51 0.24
CA LEU A 145 0.02 16.14 -0.74
C LEU A 145 -0.67 16.40 -2.09
N ALA A 146 -1.65 15.59 -2.48
CA ALA A 146 -2.45 15.81 -3.68
C ALA A 146 -3.41 17.01 -3.54
N GLY A 147 -3.93 17.26 -2.33
CA GLY A 147 -4.84 18.38 -2.04
C GLY A 147 -4.14 19.69 -1.70
N ALA A 148 -2.96 19.63 -1.07
CA ALA A 148 -2.21 20.80 -0.62
C ALA A 148 -1.21 21.28 -1.68
N ALA A 149 -1.34 22.53 -2.12
CA ALA A 149 -0.42 23.12 -3.08
C ALA A 149 0.83 23.70 -2.39
N GLY A 150 2.02 23.33 -2.87
CA GLY A 150 3.27 23.97 -2.45
C GLY A 150 3.70 23.66 -1.02
N VAL A 151 3.50 22.41 -0.55
CA VAL A 151 4.00 21.96 0.74
C VAL A 151 5.54 22.08 0.79
N PRO A 152 6.11 22.81 1.77
CA PRO A 152 7.56 22.91 1.88
C PRO A 152 8.20 21.61 2.38
N ARG A 153 9.36 21.25 1.84
CA ARG A 153 10.06 20.02 2.22
C ARG A 153 10.42 19.96 3.71
N CYS A 154 10.67 21.10 4.36
CA CYS A 154 11.04 21.15 5.78
C CYS A 154 9.93 20.66 6.73
N VAL A 155 8.65 20.72 6.32
CA VAL A 155 7.53 20.23 7.14
C VAL A 155 7.10 18.80 6.78
N LEU A 156 7.69 18.19 5.75
CA LEU A 156 7.28 16.88 5.23
C LEU A 156 7.37 15.78 6.31
N GLN A 157 8.44 15.76 7.11
CA GLN A 157 8.61 14.75 8.17
C GLN A 157 7.50 14.87 9.24
N LEU A 158 7.17 16.09 9.66
CA LEU A 158 6.09 16.36 10.60
C LEU A 158 4.74 15.89 10.06
N VAL A 159 4.43 16.22 8.81
CA VAL A 159 3.19 15.79 8.13
C VAL A 159 3.13 14.26 8.07
N ALA A 160 4.22 13.60 7.67
CA ALA A 160 4.30 12.15 7.61
C ALA A 160 4.09 11.49 8.98
N VAL A 161 4.69 12.01 10.05
CA VAL A 161 4.45 11.53 11.42
C VAL A 161 3.02 11.80 11.88
N GLY A 162 2.43 12.93 11.49
CA GLY A 162 1.01 13.20 11.71
C GLY A 162 0.10 12.15 11.05
N CYS A 163 0.42 11.73 9.83
CA CYS A 163 -0.31 10.65 9.14
C CYS A 163 -0.15 9.29 9.85
N VAL A 164 1.05 8.97 10.37
CA VAL A 164 1.26 7.78 11.23
C VAL A 164 0.42 7.89 12.51
N PHE A 165 0.37 9.06 13.14
CA PHE A 165 -0.40 9.26 14.36
C PHE A 165 -1.89 9.03 14.13
N LEU A 166 -2.44 9.53 13.02
CA LEU A 166 -3.83 9.28 12.63
C LEU A 166 -4.09 7.81 12.33
N ALA A 167 -3.24 7.17 11.51
CA ALA A 167 -3.40 5.76 11.14
C ALA A 167 -3.35 4.84 12.36
N THR A 168 -2.39 5.05 13.25
CA THR A 168 -2.23 4.22 14.46
C THR A 168 -3.37 4.41 15.45
N LYS A 169 -3.95 5.61 15.57
CA LYS A 169 -5.17 5.83 16.36
C LYS A 169 -6.39 5.06 15.85
N GLN A 170 -6.45 4.77 14.55
CA GLN A 170 -7.56 4.02 13.95
C GLN A 170 -7.35 2.50 14.04
N LEU A 171 -6.11 2.05 13.86
CA LEU A 171 -5.81 0.64 13.57
C LEU A 171 -5.08 -0.10 14.69
N GLU A 172 -4.32 0.60 15.53
CA GLU A 172 -3.52 -0.04 16.57
C GLU A 172 -4.28 -0.11 17.90
N VAL A 173 -4.16 -1.25 18.57
CA VAL A 173 -4.69 -1.44 19.93
C VAL A 173 -4.01 -0.49 20.92
N ARG A 174 -2.72 -0.20 20.69
CA ARG A 174 -1.91 0.70 21.53
C ARG A 174 -1.11 1.65 20.63
N PRO A 175 -1.69 2.80 20.22
CA PRO A 175 -0.97 3.78 19.41
C PRO A 175 0.20 4.40 20.19
N PRO A 176 1.29 4.81 19.50
CA PRO A 176 2.41 5.51 20.12
C PRO A 176 1.97 6.87 20.68
N SER A 177 2.56 7.28 21.79
CA SER A 177 2.31 8.59 22.39
C SER A 177 2.91 9.73 21.56
N VAL A 178 2.41 10.96 21.77
CA VAL A 178 2.94 12.15 21.11
C VAL A 178 4.44 12.33 21.37
N GLU A 179 4.89 12.05 22.60
CA GLU A 179 6.28 12.14 23.01
C GLU A 179 7.15 11.09 22.30
N GLN A 180 6.64 9.87 22.13
CA GLN A 180 7.33 8.81 21.39
C GLN A 180 7.49 9.19 19.90
N LEU A 181 6.45 9.76 19.31
CA LEU A 181 6.48 10.22 17.90
C LEU A 181 7.40 11.42 17.68
N VAL A 182 7.45 12.35 18.63
CA VAL A 182 8.43 13.45 18.61
C VAL A 182 9.86 12.93 18.78
N ALA A 183 10.05 11.93 19.65
CA ALA A 183 11.35 11.33 19.90
C ALA A 183 11.88 10.55 18.68
N VAL A 184 11.05 9.78 17.98
CA VAL A 184 11.49 9.04 16.77
C VAL A 184 11.91 9.98 15.65
N ALA A 185 11.32 11.19 15.61
CA ALA A 185 11.70 12.26 14.69
C ALA A 185 12.91 13.08 15.18
N ALA A 186 13.66 12.61 16.17
CA ALA A 186 14.82 13.28 16.75
C ALA A 186 14.54 14.72 17.22
N HIS A 187 13.32 14.98 17.71
CA HIS A 187 12.86 16.31 18.13
C HIS A 187 12.97 17.39 17.04
N SER A 188 12.84 17.02 15.76
CA SER A 188 12.81 17.99 14.64
C SER A 188 11.59 18.92 14.68
N PHE A 189 10.56 18.56 15.46
CA PHE A 189 9.37 19.36 15.76
C PHE A 189 8.91 19.12 17.20
N SER A 190 8.06 20.01 17.73
CA SER A 190 7.55 19.91 19.10
C SER A 190 6.22 19.13 19.18
N ALA A 191 5.86 18.67 20.39
CA ALA A 191 4.56 18.02 20.63
C ALA A 191 3.35 18.93 20.27
N PRO A 192 3.35 20.23 20.61
CA PRO A 192 2.33 21.17 20.12
C PRO A 192 2.22 21.22 18.60
N ASP A 193 3.33 21.12 17.88
CA ASP A 193 3.34 21.16 16.41
C ASP A 193 2.69 19.91 15.82
N LEU A 194 2.99 18.74 16.38
CA LEU A 194 2.35 17.49 15.98
C LEU A 194 0.83 17.54 16.20
N LEU A 195 0.38 18.08 17.34
CA LEU A 195 -1.05 18.24 17.64
C LEU A 195 -1.75 19.30 16.77
N ARG A 196 -1.01 20.29 16.23
CA ARG A 196 -1.54 21.25 15.25
C ARG A 196 -1.70 20.57 13.89
N VAL A 197 -0.67 19.86 13.44
CA VAL A 197 -0.70 19.13 12.17
C VAL A 197 -1.73 18.02 12.16
N GLU A 198 -1.96 17.33 13.28
CA GLU A 198 -3.06 16.37 13.39
C GLU A 198 -4.41 17.00 13.01
N ARG A 199 -4.74 18.16 13.60
CA ARG A 199 -5.99 18.88 13.30
C ARG A 199 -6.05 19.31 11.83
N LEU A 200 -4.95 19.85 11.33
CA LEU A 200 -4.84 20.26 9.92
C LEU A 200 -5.07 19.09 8.96
N LEU A 201 -4.49 17.91 9.26
CA LEU A 201 -4.69 16.70 8.47
C LEU A 201 -6.14 16.22 8.52
N LEU A 202 -6.78 16.23 9.68
CA LEU A 202 -8.19 15.86 9.83
C LEU A 202 -9.11 16.76 8.98
N ASP A 203 -8.87 18.07 9.04
CA ASP A 203 -9.62 19.06 8.26
C ASP A 203 -9.38 18.88 6.76
N ALA A 204 -8.12 18.79 6.33
CA ALA A 204 -7.75 18.65 4.92
C ALA A 204 -8.20 17.31 4.29
N LEU A 205 -8.34 16.25 5.11
CA LEU A 205 -8.79 14.93 4.67
C LEU A 205 -10.30 14.72 4.88
N GLU A 206 -11.03 15.74 5.35
CA GLU A 206 -12.47 15.68 5.67
C GLU A 206 -12.82 14.47 6.57
N PHE A 207 -11.96 14.13 7.52
CA PHE A 207 -12.10 12.94 8.38
C PHE A 207 -12.23 11.59 7.63
N ARG A 208 -11.95 11.55 6.32
CA ARG A 208 -11.94 10.31 5.53
C ARG A 208 -10.62 9.57 5.74
N LEU A 209 -10.47 8.87 6.86
CA LEU A 209 -9.20 8.28 7.30
C LEU A 209 -8.97 6.82 6.91
N ALA A 210 -9.95 6.16 6.28
CA ALA A 210 -9.87 4.76 5.88
C ALA A 210 -9.85 4.61 4.34
N PRO A 211 -8.80 5.11 3.64
CA PRO A 211 -8.67 4.86 2.20
C PRO A 211 -8.45 3.36 1.94
N PRO A 212 -8.95 2.82 0.81
CA PRO A 212 -8.54 1.50 0.33
C PRO A 212 -7.02 1.45 0.16
N THR A 213 -6.37 0.46 0.77
CA THR A 213 -4.91 0.29 0.68
C THR A 213 -4.54 -0.93 -0.16
N PRO A 214 -3.35 -0.94 -0.79
CA PRO A 214 -2.83 -2.13 -1.47
C PRO A 214 -2.74 -3.34 -0.53
N TYR A 215 -2.35 -3.14 0.73
CA TYR A 215 -2.25 -4.23 1.71
C TYR A 215 -3.63 -4.80 2.09
N GLY A 216 -4.62 -3.95 2.37
CA GLY A 216 -5.99 -4.37 2.66
C GLY A 216 -6.60 -5.14 1.50
N CYS A 217 -6.44 -4.65 0.26
CA CYS A 217 -6.87 -5.34 -0.95
C CYS A 217 -6.16 -6.70 -1.11
N LEU A 218 -4.84 -6.75 -0.87
CA LEU A 218 -4.03 -7.97 -0.97
C LEU A 218 -4.51 -9.05 0.00
N HIS A 219 -4.85 -8.66 1.24
CA HIS A 219 -5.37 -9.56 2.25
C HIS A 219 -6.70 -10.19 1.80
N LEU A 220 -7.64 -9.37 1.31
CA LEU A 220 -8.94 -9.83 0.81
C LEU A 220 -8.79 -10.75 -0.41
N LEU A 221 -7.93 -10.38 -1.36
CA LEU A 221 -7.67 -11.19 -2.56
C LEU A 221 -7.09 -12.55 -2.20
N THR A 222 -6.18 -12.60 -1.23
CA THR A 222 -5.57 -13.84 -0.73
C THR A 222 -6.63 -14.75 -0.11
N GLN A 223 -7.47 -14.21 0.78
CA GLN A 223 -8.54 -14.98 1.43
C GLN A 223 -9.56 -15.51 0.42
N ALA A 224 -10.01 -14.66 -0.51
CA ALA A 224 -10.94 -15.06 -1.56
C ALA A 224 -10.34 -16.14 -2.47
N THR A 225 -9.06 -16.03 -2.83
CA THR A 225 -8.37 -17.02 -3.66
C THR A 225 -8.30 -18.38 -2.97
N LEU A 226 -7.90 -18.41 -1.70
CA LEU A 226 -7.85 -19.65 -0.90
C LEU A 226 -9.24 -20.27 -0.73
N ALA A 227 -10.25 -19.45 -0.49
CA ALA A 227 -11.63 -19.88 -0.41
C ALA A 227 -12.13 -20.50 -1.73
N ALA A 228 -11.81 -19.88 -2.88
CA ALA A 228 -12.13 -20.41 -4.20
C ALA A 228 -11.46 -21.76 -4.48
N MET A 229 -10.19 -21.93 -4.09
CA MET A 229 -9.47 -23.19 -4.21
C MET A 229 -10.08 -24.28 -3.30
N ALA A 230 -10.51 -23.94 -2.09
CA ALA A 230 -11.16 -24.87 -1.17
C ALA A 230 -12.56 -25.32 -1.66
N MET A 231 -13.30 -24.43 -2.32
CA MET A 231 -14.57 -24.80 -2.97
C MET A 231 -14.34 -25.79 -4.14
N ALA A 232 -13.30 -25.58 -4.94
CA ALA A 232 -12.99 -26.46 -6.06
C ALA A 232 -12.59 -27.88 -5.63
N SER A 233 -12.02 -28.06 -4.43
CA SER A 233 -11.62 -29.37 -3.92
C SER A 233 -12.76 -30.16 -3.26
N THR A 234 -13.80 -29.48 -2.75
CA THR A 234 -14.96 -30.11 -2.11
C THR A 234 -15.97 -30.69 -3.12
N ASP A 235 -15.93 -30.18 -4.35
CA ASP A 235 -16.89 -30.47 -5.41
C ASP A 235 -16.71 -31.83 -6.12
N GLN A 236 -15.65 -32.57 -5.81
CA GLN A 236 -15.43 -33.91 -6.38
C GLN A 236 -16.44 -34.97 -5.90
N GLN A 237 -17.26 -34.70 -4.87
CA GLN A 237 -18.17 -35.71 -4.32
C GLN A 237 -19.66 -35.44 -4.50
N GLN A 238 -20.18 -34.20 -4.58
CA GLN A 238 -21.63 -33.96 -4.79
C GLN A 238 -21.92 -32.63 -5.52
N GLN A 239 -22.27 -32.73 -6.81
CA GLN A 239 -22.78 -31.70 -7.75
C GLN A 239 -21.80 -30.59 -8.18
N PRO A 240 -21.67 -30.29 -9.49
CA PRO A 240 -20.77 -29.24 -9.97
C PRO A 240 -21.23 -27.85 -9.47
N CYS A 241 -20.42 -27.19 -8.66
CA CYS A 241 -20.61 -25.83 -8.24
C CYS A 241 -20.59 -24.90 -9.47
N ALA A 242 -21.71 -24.21 -9.70
CA ALA A 242 -21.89 -23.33 -10.87
C ALA A 242 -21.10 -22.01 -10.78
N HIS A 243 -20.19 -21.86 -9.79
CA HIS A 243 -19.52 -20.59 -9.55
C HIS A 243 -18.28 -20.42 -10.46
N PRO A 244 -18.19 -19.34 -11.25
CA PRO A 244 -17.11 -19.15 -12.24
C PRO A 244 -15.70 -19.18 -11.62
N ALA A 245 -15.54 -18.72 -10.38
CA ALA A 245 -14.26 -18.76 -9.67
C ALA A 245 -13.83 -20.17 -9.22
N ALA A 246 -14.76 -21.05 -8.87
CA ALA A 246 -14.42 -22.44 -8.54
C ALA A 246 -14.00 -23.21 -9.81
N ALA A 247 -14.68 -22.93 -10.93
CA ALA A 247 -14.27 -23.45 -12.24
C ALA A 247 -12.88 -22.90 -12.68
N ALA A 248 -12.62 -21.61 -12.48
CA ALA A 248 -11.31 -21.02 -12.72
C ALA A 248 -10.22 -21.61 -11.81
N ALA A 249 -10.54 -21.89 -10.55
CA ALA A 249 -9.61 -22.53 -9.61
C ALA A 249 -9.31 -23.98 -10.01
N ALA A 250 -10.32 -24.75 -10.43
CA ALA A 250 -10.12 -26.09 -10.95
C ALA A 250 -9.28 -26.10 -12.24
N ALA A 251 -9.52 -25.15 -13.16
CA ALA A 251 -8.72 -25.00 -14.37
C ALA A 251 -7.27 -24.57 -14.08
N ALA A 252 -7.06 -23.67 -13.12
CA ALA A 252 -5.75 -23.26 -12.65
C ALA A 252 -4.98 -24.44 -12.03
N ALA A 253 -5.65 -25.24 -11.20
CA ALA A 253 -5.06 -26.44 -10.60
C ALA A 253 -4.70 -27.51 -11.66
N ALA A 254 -5.51 -27.66 -12.71
CA ALA A 254 -5.26 -28.60 -13.80
C ALA A 254 -4.11 -28.20 -14.73
N SER A 255 -3.70 -26.93 -14.72
CA SER A 255 -2.67 -26.36 -15.61
C SER A 255 -1.36 -25.96 -14.91
N CYS A 256 -1.31 -26.00 -13.56
CA CYS A 256 -0.12 -25.66 -12.75
C CYS A 256 0.86 -26.84 -12.65
N GLY A 257 2.17 -26.56 -12.65
CA GLY A 257 3.20 -27.46 -12.09
C GLY A 257 3.16 -27.48 -10.55
N PRO A 258 4.25 -27.82 -9.84
CA PRO A 258 4.31 -27.69 -8.38
C PRO A 258 4.15 -26.21 -8.00
N CYS A 259 3.00 -25.84 -7.41
CA CYS A 259 2.74 -24.46 -7.06
C CYS A 259 3.56 -24.07 -5.80
N PRO A 260 4.13 -22.85 -5.72
CA PRO A 260 4.94 -22.41 -4.59
C PRO A 260 4.10 -22.34 -3.30
N PRO A 261 4.73 -22.48 -2.12
CA PRO A 261 4.02 -22.38 -0.86
C PRO A 261 3.41 -20.98 -0.71
N MET A 262 2.12 -20.92 -0.36
CA MET A 262 1.33 -19.68 -0.36
C MET A 262 1.93 -18.62 0.58
N GLU A 263 2.52 -19.02 1.70
CA GLU A 263 3.21 -18.13 2.63
C GLU A 263 4.33 -17.31 1.95
N ARG A 264 5.06 -17.92 1.01
CA ARG A 264 6.11 -17.24 0.25
C ARG A 264 5.53 -16.31 -0.80
N VAL A 265 4.45 -16.73 -1.46
CA VAL A 265 3.74 -15.90 -2.44
C VAL A 265 3.20 -14.64 -1.77
N VAL A 266 2.51 -14.79 -0.64
CA VAL A 266 1.94 -13.67 0.11
C VAL A 266 3.04 -12.77 0.64
N SER A 267 4.13 -13.32 1.18
CA SER A 267 5.28 -12.53 1.65
C SER A 267 5.90 -11.71 0.52
N LEU A 268 6.10 -12.30 -0.66
CA LEU A 268 6.64 -11.59 -1.82
C LEU A 268 5.65 -10.53 -2.35
N ALA A 269 4.35 -10.83 -2.38
CA ALA A 269 3.33 -9.85 -2.76
C ALA A 269 3.30 -8.67 -1.79
N MET A 270 3.43 -8.91 -0.48
CA MET A 270 3.55 -7.84 0.53
C MET A 270 4.80 -6.99 0.32
N PHE A 271 5.94 -7.62 0.05
CA PHE A 271 7.16 -6.91 -0.31
C PHE A 271 6.95 -6.02 -1.54
N LEU A 272 6.29 -6.52 -2.60
CA LEU A 272 6.00 -5.77 -3.81
C LEU A 272 5.03 -4.60 -3.54
N THR A 273 4.02 -4.76 -2.69
CA THR A 273 3.12 -3.66 -2.33
C THR A 273 3.81 -2.60 -1.49
N GLU A 274 4.74 -2.96 -0.60
CA GLU A 274 5.53 -1.97 0.15
C GLU A 274 6.60 -1.30 -0.72
N LEU A 275 7.19 -2.03 -1.67
CA LEU A 275 8.06 -1.45 -2.70
C LEU A 275 7.32 -0.39 -3.53
N ALA A 276 6.04 -0.64 -3.85
CA ALA A 276 5.19 0.29 -4.56
C ALA A 276 4.97 1.62 -3.81
N LEU A 277 5.01 1.61 -2.47
CA LEU A 277 4.83 2.84 -1.67
C LEU A 277 5.95 3.85 -1.91
N LEU A 278 7.16 3.38 -2.22
CA LEU A 278 8.32 4.24 -2.47
C LEU A 278 8.25 4.98 -3.80
N ASP A 279 7.47 4.48 -4.76
CA ASP A 279 7.40 5.00 -6.11
C ASP A 279 6.14 5.85 -6.33
N ALA A 280 6.31 7.07 -6.84
CA ALA A 280 5.22 8.02 -7.01
C ALA A 280 4.26 7.63 -8.15
N ASP A 281 4.73 6.93 -9.18
CA ASP A 281 3.87 6.46 -10.28
C ASP A 281 2.98 5.32 -9.79
N CYS A 282 3.53 4.41 -8.99
CA CYS A 282 2.75 3.39 -8.29
C CYS A 282 1.74 4.00 -7.32
N ALA A 283 2.09 5.05 -6.56
CA ALA A 283 1.17 5.72 -5.64
C ALA A 283 -0.07 6.31 -6.33
N ALA A 284 -0.01 6.58 -7.65
CA ALA A 284 -1.14 7.05 -8.43
C ALA A 284 -2.09 5.92 -8.90
N LEU A 285 -1.67 4.65 -8.78
CA LEU A 285 -2.49 3.50 -9.17
C LEU A 285 -3.46 3.08 -8.06
N PRO A 286 -4.65 2.55 -8.39
CA PRO A 286 -5.58 2.06 -7.40
C PRO A 286 -4.99 0.88 -6.59
N GLY A 287 -5.25 0.85 -5.28
CA GLY A 287 -4.71 -0.16 -4.37
C GLY A 287 -5.09 -1.59 -4.74
N SER A 288 -6.32 -1.81 -5.20
CA SER A 288 -6.88 -3.07 -5.68
C SER A 288 -6.13 -3.59 -6.91
N THR A 289 -5.72 -2.67 -7.79
CA THR A 289 -4.95 -2.97 -9.00
C THR A 289 -3.50 -3.31 -8.64
N LEU A 290 -2.88 -2.55 -7.73
CA LEU A 290 -1.54 -2.84 -7.21
C LEU A 290 -1.49 -4.18 -6.49
N ALA A 291 -2.47 -4.47 -5.63
CA ALA A 291 -2.55 -5.72 -4.88
C ALA A 291 -2.70 -6.94 -5.80
N THR A 292 -3.59 -6.83 -6.79
CA THR A 292 -3.77 -7.85 -7.82
C THR A 292 -2.46 -8.05 -8.60
N ALA A 293 -1.84 -6.96 -9.06
CA ALA A 293 -0.57 -7.01 -9.78
C ALA A 293 0.56 -7.63 -8.95
N ALA A 294 0.63 -7.33 -7.65
CA ALA A 294 1.63 -7.88 -6.74
C ALA A 294 1.45 -9.40 -6.56
N LEU A 295 0.22 -9.90 -6.39
CA LEU A 295 -0.04 -11.34 -6.35
C LEU A 295 0.33 -12.03 -7.65
N LEU A 296 -0.09 -11.47 -8.79
CA LEU A 296 0.22 -12.00 -10.12
C LEU A 296 1.75 -12.07 -10.33
N LEU A 297 2.46 -10.99 -10.00
CA LEU A 297 3.91 -10.92 -10.14
C LEU A 297 4.63 -11.87 -9.16
N ALA A 298 4.19 -11.97 -7.91
CA ALA A 298 4.76 -12.89 -6.93
C ALA A 298 4.62 -14.36 -7.38
N HIS A 299 3.44 -14.73 -7.87
CA HIS A 299 3.18 -16.07 -8.41
C HIS A 299 4.07 -16.39 -9.61
N THR A 300 4.16 -15.48 -10.59
CA THR A 300 5.01 -15.68 -11.77
C THR A 300 6.51 -15.72 -11.42
N THR A 301 6.94 -14.92 -10.44
CA THR A 301 8.35 -14.89 -9.98
C THR A 301 8.74 -16.21 -9.33
N LEU A 302 7.87 -16.78 -8.49
CA LEU A 302 8.19 -18.01 -7.73
C LEU A 302 7.91 -19.31 -8.50
N ALA A 303 6.94 -19.32 -9.41
CA ALA A 303 6.50 -20.52 -10.12
C ALA A 303 6.93 -20.58 -11.60
N GLY A 304 7.40 -19.47 -12.18
CA GLY A 304 7.68 -19.33 -13.61
C GLY A 304 6.41 -19.32 -14.47
N HIS A 305 5.76 -20.49 -14.61
CA HIS A 305 4.52 -20.69 -15.37
C HIS A 305 3.43 -21.29 -14.47
N CYS A 306 2.56 -20.45 -13.91
CA CYS A 306 1.39 -20.91 -13.16
C CYS A 306 0.09 -20.42 -13.81
N GLY A 307 -0.85 -21.33 -14.06
CA GLY A 307 -2.20 -21.01 -14.54
C GLY A 307 -3.08 -20.29 -13.51
N ALA A 308 -2.52 -19.65 -12.49
CA ALA A 308 -3.26 -18.96 -11.42
C ALA A 308 -3.86 -17.61 -11.86
N TRP A 309 -3.39 -17.06 -12.98
CA TRP A 309 -3.82 -15.77 -13.52
C TRP A 309 -5.34 -15.64 -13.72
N PRO A 310 -6.02 -16.57 -14.42
CA PRO A 310 -7.46 -16.48 -14.62
C PRO A 310 -8.25 -16.49 -13.31
N LEU A 311 -7.81 -17.27 -12.32
CA LEU A 311 -8.44 -17.30 -11.00
C LEU A 311 -8.27 -15.96 -10.28
N LEU A 312 -7.04 -15.44 -10.20
CA LEU A 312 -6.75 -14.19 -9.51
C LEU A 312 -7.48 -13.00 -10.14
N LEU A 313 -7.52 -12.93 -11.47
CA LEU A 313 -8.28 -11.91 -12.21
C LEU A 313 -9.80 -12.05 -11.98
N ALA A 314 -10.32 -13.29 -11.95
CA ALA A 314 -11.73 -13.54 -11.65
C ALA A 314 -12.10 -13.15 -10.22
N VAL A 315 -11.26 -13.49 -9.23
CA VAL A 315 -11.42 -13.11 -7.82
C VAL A 315 -11.35 -11.59 -7.66
N ALA A 316 -10.39 -10.95 -8.34
CA ALA A 316 -10.25 -9.51 -8.34
C ALA A 316 -11.40 -8.81 -9.10
N GLY A 317 -12.20 -9.52 -9.91
CA GLY A 317 -13.19 -8.90 -10.79
C GLY A 317 -12.56 -7.94 -11.80
N MET A 318 -11.35 -8.24 -12.26
CA MET A 318 -10.56 -7.39 -13.15
C MET A 318 -10.22 -8.11 -14.45
N SER A 319 -10.20 -7.37 -15.55
CA SER A 319 -9.62 -7.87 -16.80
C SER A 319 -8.09 -7.79 -16.78
N ALA A 320 -7.44 -8.63 -17.59
CA ALA A 320 -5.99 -8.61 -17.72
C ALA A 320 -5.47 -7.25 -18.21
N GLN A 321 -6.22 -6.57 -19.10
CA GLN A 321 -5.90 -5.22 -19.59
C GLN A 321 -5.89 -4.16 -18.47
N GLN A 322 -6.80 -4.28 -17.49
CA GLN A 322 -6.85 -3.35 -16.36
C GLN A 322 -5.67 -3.55 -15.39
N ALA A 323 -5.21 -4.79 -15.20
CA ALA A 323 -4.08 -5.09 -14.32
C ALA A 323 -2.71 -4.79 -14.95
N GLN A 324 -2.62 -4.80 -16.28
CA GLN A 324 -1.37 -4.71 -17.03
C GLN A 324 -0.48 -3.50 -16.67
N PRO A 325 -0.98 -2.26 -16.51
CA PRO A 325 -0.14 -1.12 -16.18
C PRO A 325 0.55 -1.28 -14.82
N ALA A 326 -0.19 -1.77 -13.82
CA ALA A 326 0.33 -2.02 -12.48
C ALA A 326 1.35 -3.17 -12.47
N VAL A 327 1.07 -4.27 -13.19
CA VAL A 327 2.02 -5.38 -13.33
C VAL A 327 3.33 -4.89 -13.96
N ALA A 328 3.24 -4.10 -15.04
CA ALA A 328 4.42 -3.57 -15.71
C ALA A 328 5.23 -2.60 -14.83
N ALA A 329 4.55 -1.73 -14.07
CA ALA A 329 5.19 -0.81 -13.12
C ALA A 329 5.91 -1.56 -12.00
N LEU A 330 5.22 -2.49 -11.33
CA LEU A 330 5.81 -3.31 -10.26
C LEU A 330 6.96 -4.18 -10.77
N ALA A 331 6.85 -4.76 -11.97
CA ALA A 331 7.92 -5.55 -12.55
C ALA A 331 9.20 -4.73 -12.80
N ARG A 332 9.06 -3.48 -13.27
CA ARG A 332 10.20 -2.55 -13.42
C ARG A 332 10.83 -2.20 -12.08
N LEU A 333 10.01 -1.87 -11.08
CA LEU A 333 10.50 -1.56 -9.73
C LEU A 333 11.19 -2.75 -9.09
N HIS A 334 10.61 -3.93 -9.22
CA HIS A 334 11.18 -5.18 -8.70
C HIS A 334 12.54 -5.48 -9.36
N ALA A 335 12.63 -5.35 -10.69
CA ALA A 335 13.90 -5.51 -11.41
C ALA A 335 14.94 -4.45 -11.02
N ALA A 336 14.53 -3.19 -10.83
CA ALA A 336 15.41 -2.12 -10.38
C ALA A 336 15.92 -2.35 -8.96
N ALA A 337 15.06 -2.85 -8.06
CA ALA A 337 15.45 -3.25 -6.71
C ALA A 337 16.46 -4.40 -6.71
N ALA A 338 16.43 -5.25 -7.74
CA ALA A 338 17.30 -6.42 -7.91
C ALA A 338 18.68 -6.12 -8.49
N ALA A 339 18.83 -4.99 -9.17
CA ALA A 339 20.11 -4.60 -9.73
C ALA A 339 21.13 -4.32 -8.59
N PRO A 340 22.35 -4.88 -8.64
CA PRO A 340 23.44 -4.52 -7.74
C PRO A 340 23.93 -3.11 -8.09
N GLY A 341 23.23 -2.09 -7.60
CA GLY A 341 23.55 -0.69 -7.82
C GLY A 341 23.99 0.00 -6.53
N SER A 342 25.06 0.80 -6.61
CA SER A 342 25.36 1.84 -5.62
C SER A 342 24.64 3.12 -6.04
N GLY A 343 23.60 3.53 -5.31
CA GLY A 343 22.85 4.75 -5.61
C GLY A 343 21.70 5.01 -4.65
N GLN A 344 21.03 6.16 -4.80
CA GLN A 344 19.96 6.63 -3.92
C GLN A 344 18.81 5.62 -3.75
N LEU A 345 18.41 4.92 -4.82
CA LEU A 345 17.38 3.88 -4.73
C LEU A 345 17.83 2.70 -3.83
N ALA A 346 19.11 2.32 -3.85
CA ALA A 346 19.60 1.23 -3.02
C ALA A 346 19.56 1.58 -1.53
N GLU A 347 19.84 2.84 -1.17
CA GLU A 347 19.72 3.34 0.20
C GLU A 347 18.26 3.36 0.67
N LEU A 348 17.35 3.86 -0.16
CA LEU A 348 15.90 3.87 0.13
C LEU A 348 15.30 2.47 0.31
N LEU A 349 15.93 1.45 -0.27
CA LEU A 349 15.48 0.07 -0.14
C LEU A 349 16.05 -0.64 1.09
N LEU A 350 17.01 -0.05 1.82
CA LEU A 350 17.64 -0.71 2.98
C LEU A 350 16.61 -1.10 4.05
N PRO A 351 15.70 -0.23 4.50
CA PRO A 351 14.72 -0.59 5.54
C PRO A 351 13.81 -1.73 5.08
N LEU A 352 13.36 -1.64 3.84
CA LEU A 352 12.46 -2.61 3.25
C LEU A 352 13.13 -3.97 3.07
N LYS A 353 14.38 -4.00 2.56
CA LYS A 353 15.17 -5.22 2.41
C LYS A 353 15.54 -5.82 3.76
N ALA A 354 15.81 -5.01 4.78
CA ALA A 354 16.05 -5.48 6.13
C ALA A 354 14.81 -6.15 6.74
N LYS A 355 13.63 -5.55 6.57
CA LYS A 355 12.33 -6.12 6.98
C LYS A 355 12.07 -7.46 6.30
N PHE A 356 11.98 -7.48 4.96
CA PHE A 356 11.63 -8.69 4.20
C PHE A 356 12.78 -9.69 4.04
N GLY A 357 13.95 -9.39 4.60
CA GLY A 357 15.08 -10.31 4.73
C GLY A 357 14.99 -11.24 5.94
N GLN A 358 14.04 -11.03 6.85
CA GLN A 358 13.85 -11.85 8.05
C GLN A 358 13.16 -13.19 7.74
N ASP A 359 13.30 -14.15 8.66
CA ASP A 359 12.72 -15.50 8.51
C ASP A 359 11.20 -15.50 8.50
N CYS A 360 10.56 -14.62 9.27
CA CYS A 360 9.11 -14.45 9.29
C CYS A 360 8.52 -13.98 7.94
N TRP A 361 9.36 -13.43 7.07
CA TRP A 361 9.02 -13.01 5.71
C TRP A 361 9.55 -13.96 4.64
N CYS A 362 9.92 -15.18 5.02
CA CYS A 362 10.51 -16.20 4.13
C CYS A 362 11.74 -15.71 3.35
N ARG A 363 12.43 -14.67 3.85
CA ARG A 363 13.59 -14.02 3.20
C ARG A 363 13.34 -13.62 1.73
N VAL A 364 12.11 -13.22 1.38
CA VAL A 364 11.75 -12.86 0.00
C VAL A 364 12.54 -11.68 -0.55
N ALA A 365 13.15 -10.85 0.31
CA ALA A 365 14.09 -9.82 -0.13
C ALA A 365 15.33 -10.37 -0.89
N ALA A 366 15.66 -11.66 -0.73
CA ALA A 366 16.74 -12.32 -1.48
C ALA A 366 16.32 -12.74 -2.90
N GLU A 367 15.01 -12.85 -3.17
CA GLU A 367 14.46 -13.13 -4.51
C GLU A 367 14.53 -11.91 -5.45
N VAL A 368 15.02 -10.79 -4.91
CA VAL A 368 15.39 -9.56 -5.60
C VAL A 368 16.76 -9.77 -6.29
N ALA A 369 16.95 -10.92 -6.96
CA ALA A 369 18.10 -11.21 -7.80
C ALA A 369 17.69 -11.04 -9.28
N PRO A 370 18.56 -10.50 -10.15
CA PRO A 370 18.21 -10.30 -11.54
C PRO A 370 17.84 -11.65 -12.18
N LEU A 371 16.72 -11.69 -12.91
CA LEU A 371 16.16 -12.88 -13.58
C LEU A 371 17.21 -13.67 -14.40
N GLU A 372 18.30 -13.03 -14.81
CA GLU A 372 19.43 -13.66 -15.53
C GLU A 372 20.23 -14.67 -14.68
N LEU A 373 20.34 -14.48 -13.34
CA LEU A 373 21.05 -15.41 -12.45
C LEU A 373 20.22 -16.66 -12.11
N GLN A 374 18.90 -16.55 -12.06
CA GLN A 374 18.02 -17.72 -11.94
C GLN A 374 18.00 -18.56 -13.23
N GLN A 375 18.10 -17.92 -14.41
CA GLN A 375 18.21 -18.62 -15.71
C GLN A 375 19.55 -19.36 -15.87
N GLN A 376 20.66 -18.82 -15.34
CA GLN A 376 21.95 -19.51 -15.34
C GLN A 376 22.01 -20.70 -14.36
N ALA A 377 21.28 -20.64 -13.25
CA ALA A 377 21.14 -21.78 -12.32
C ALA A 377 20.18 -22.87 -12.85
N ALA A 378 19.22 -22.53 -13.72
CA ALA A 378 18.17 -23.44 -14.20
C ALA A 378 18.30 -23.90 -15.67
N GLY A 379 19.26 -23.38 -16.45
CA GLY A 379 19.52 -23.86 -17.81
C GLY A 379 18.37 -23.67 -18.81
N GLN A 380 17.52 -22.64 -18.63
CA GLN A 380 16.36 -22.36 -19.49
C GLN A 380 16.49 -21.00 -20.19
N ALA A 381 16.00 -20.95 -21.44
CA ALA A 381 16.06 -19.80 -22.36
C ALA A 381 15.32 -18.55 -21.84
N PRO A 382 15.65 -17.33 -22.33
CA PRO A 382 15.23 -16.08 -21.69
C PRO A 382 13.74 -15.76 -21.83
N VAL A 383 13.11 -15.47 -20.69
CA VAL A 383 11.67 -15.18 -20.46
C VAL A 383 11.14 -13.94 -21.20
N GLN A 384 12.00 -13.05 -21.73
CA GLN A 384 11.56 -11.84 -22.43
C GLN A 384 10.72 -12.11 -23.69
N GLN A 385 10.94 -13.23 -24.39
CA GLN A 385 10.08 -13.63 -25.51
C GLN A 385 8.77 -14.31 -25.06
N GLN A 386 8.73 -14.86 -23.84
CA GLN A 386 7.57 -15.56 -23.30
C GLN A 386 6.52 -14.60 -22.73
N GLN A 387 6.94 -13.43 -22.24
CA GLN A 387 6.02 -12.37 -21.79
C GLN A 387 5.22 -11.73 -22.93
N GLN A 388 5.73 -11.71 -24.17
CA GLN A 388 4.97 -11.25 -25.34
C GLN A 388 3.94 -12.27 -25.83
N HIS A 389 4.11 -13.55 -25.50
CA HIS A 389 3.17 -14.63 -25.82
C HIS A 389 2.18 -14.94 -24.68
N MET A 390 2.24 -14.19 -23.56
CA MET A 390 1.32 -14.33 -22.42
C MET A 390 0.06 -13.45 -22.49
N TRP A 391 -0.14 -12.70 -23.58
CA TRP A 391 -1.28 -11.80 -23.80
C TRP A 391 -2.07 -12.17 -25.04
#